data_AF-A0A6L6EM86-F1
#
_entry.id   AF-A0A6L6EM86-F1
#
_cell.length_a   1.000
_cell.length_b   1.000
_cell.length_c   1.000
_cell.angle_alpha   90.00
_cell.angle_beta   90.00
_cell.angle_gamma   90.00
#
_symmetry.space_group_name_H-M   'P 1'
#
loop_
_entity.id
_entity.type
_entity.pdbx_description
1 polymer ?
#
loop_
_entity_poly.entity_id
_entity_poly.type
_entity_poly.pdbx_seq_one_letter_code
_entity_poly.pdbx_strand_id
1 'polypeptide(L)'
;MRNSFPTVGVVGAGQLARMMVGPAAALGIDLLFLAEDENDPAAIIAHHVVGENRELETIREFAKKCDVLTFITEDIPYSVIRTLEAEGVTIRPGSREFAAHSAKDYLSDIPKSNVIEISALVARSPHGQAAAWAITLVGRENDRSVWTETPAPGIS
;
A
#
# COMPACT_ATOMS: atom_id res chain seq x y z
N MET A 1 7.88 21.40 -13.77
CA MET A 1 8.58 21.48 -12.47
C MET A 1 8.30 20.18 -11.75
N ARG A 2 9.33 19.43 -11.32
CA ARG A 2 9.10 18.31 -10.39
C ARG A 2 8.63 18.91 -9.06
N ASN A 3 7.63 18.29 -8.43
CA ASN A 3 7.13 18.71 -7.14
C ASN A 3 8.28 18.68 -6.11
N SER A 4 8.30 19.57 -5.11
CA SER A 4 9.43 19.64 -4.16
C SER A 4 9.48 18.45 -3.19
N PHE A 5 8.51 17.54 -3.28
CA PHE A 5 8.30 16.41 -2.41
C PHE A 5 8.32 15.11 -3.23
N PRO A 6 8.86 14.02 -2.67
CA PRO A 6 8.96 12.75 -3.38
C PRO A 6 7.57 12.16 -3.67
N THR A 7 7.40 11.64 -4.88
CA THR A 7 6.20 10.88 -5.27
C THR A 7 6.40 9.41 -4.93
N VAL A 8 5.60 8.90 -3.99
CA VAL A 8 5.52 7.49 -3.65
C VAL A 8 4.42 6.85 -4.48
N GLY A 9 4.80 5.97 -5.39
CA GLY A 9 3.86 5.14 -6.14
C GLY A 9 3.42 3.94 -5.31
N VAL A 10 2.12 3.78 -5.12
CA VAL A 10 1.53 2.67 -4.39
C VAL A 10 0.80 1.77 -5.39
N VAL A 11 1.31 0.55 -5.57
CA VAL A 11 0.64 -0.46 -6.40
C VAL A 11 -0.49 -1.09 -5.59
N GLY A 12 -1.72 -0.79 -6.00
CA GLY A 12 -2.97 -1.11 -5.30
C GLY A 12 -3.64 0.12 -4.70
N ALA A 13 -4.97 0.22 -4.89
CA ALA A 13 -5.78 1.37 -4.45
C ALA A 13 -6.91 0.99 -3.48
N GLY A 14 -6.78 -0.14 -2.78
CA GLY A 14 -7.75 -0.62 -1.78
C GLY A 14 -7.87 0.25 -0.52
N GLN A 15 -8.62 -0.23 0.48
CA GLN A 15 -8.85 0.48 1.73
C GLN A 15 -7.58 0.78 2.53
N LEU A 16 -6.60 -0.12 2.52
CA LEU A 16 -5.33 0.12 3.21
C LEU A 16 -4.55 1.25 2.53
N ALA A 17 -4.58 1.31 1.20
CA ALA A 17 -4.02 2.42 0.42
C ALA A 17 -4.74 3.73 0.74
N ARG A 18 -6.07 3.70 0.86
CA ARG A 18 -6.88 4.88 1.25
C ARG A 18 -6.43 5.44 2.61
N MET A 19 -6.12 4.56 3.56
CA MET A 19 -5.64 4.96 4.89
C MET A 19 -4.26 5.64 4.86
N MET A 20 -3.46 5.48 3.80
CA MET A 20 -2.17 6.16 3.65
C MET A 20 -2.28 7.65 3.29
N VAL A 21 -3.41 8.08 2.71
CA VAL A 21 -3.57 9.41 2.10
C VAL A 21 -3.43 10.54 3.12
N GLY A 22 -4.23 10.52 4.18
CA GLY A 22 -4.16 11.52 5.25
C GLY A 22 -2.75 11.61 5.87
N PRO A 23 -2.13 10.47 6.21
CA PRO A 23 -0.76 10.44 6.68
C PRO A 23 0.29 11.04 5.77
N ALA A 24 0.26 10.65 4.50
CA ALA A 24 1.22 11.11 3.53
C ALA A 24 1.08 12.63 3.32
N ALA A 25 -0.15 13.13 3.24
CA ALA A 25 -0.40 14.57 3.16
C ALA A 25 0.18 15.33 4.36
N ALA A 26 0.05 14.81 5.58
CA ALA A 26 0.60 15.42 6.79
C ALA A 26 2.14 15.48 6.80
N LEU A 27 2.81 14.58 6.08
CA LEU A 27 4.26 14.50 5.95
C LEU A 27 4.79 15.21 4.70
N GLY A 28 3.91 15.78 3.87
CA GLY A 28 4.28 16.32 2.56
C GLY A 28 4.76 15.23 1.60
N ILE A 29 4.25 14.00 1.70
CA ILE A 29 4.54 12.92 0.74
C ILE A 29 3.43 12.91 -0.30
N ASP A 30 3.80 12.94 -1.57
CA ASP A 30 2.84 12.87 -2.68
C ASP A 30 2.57 11.40 -3.01
N LEU A 31 1.31 10.97 -2.95
CA LEU A 31 0.93 9.60 -3.28
C LEU A 31 0.32 9.53 -4.66
N LEU A 32 0.80 8.58 -5.46
CA LEU A 32 0.18 8.18 -6.71
C LEU A 32 -0.20 6.70 -6.60
N PHE A 33 -1.46 6.36 -6.90
CA PHE A 33 -1.94 4.98 -6.84
C PHE A 33 -2.04 4.33 -8.23
N LEU A 34 -1.67 3.06 -8.34
CA LEU A 34 -2.09 2.21 -9.45
C LEU A 34 -3.36 1.47 -9.03
N ALA A 35 -4.51 1.90 -9.58
CA ALA A 35 -5.83 1.38 -9.28
C ALA A 35 -6.30 0.44 -10.38
N GLU A 36 -7.08 -0.59 -10.04
CA GLU A 36 -7.72 -1.44 -11.05
C GLU A 36 -9.03 -0.81 -11.55
N ASP A 37 -9.71 -0.08 -10.67
CA ASP A 37 -10.96 0.64 -10.96
C ASP A 37 -10.88 2.08 -10.43
N GLU A 38 -11.50 3.03 -11.15
CA GLU A 38 -11.57 4.44 -10.71
C GLU A 38 -12.36 4.63 -9.40
N ASN A 39 -13.23 3.66 -9.07
CA ASN A 39 -14.00 3.60 -7.84
C ASN A 39 -13.28 2.84 -6.71
N ASP A 40 -12.01 2.46 -6.90
CA ASP A 40 -11.24 1.88 -5.81
C ASP A 40 -11.12 2.88 -4.64
N PRO A 41 -11.13 2.39 -3.38
CA PRO A 41 -11.23 3.26 -2.20
C PRO A 41 -10.22 4.42 -2.15
N ALA A 42 -8.98 4.21 -2.56
CA ALA A 42 -7.95 5.26 -2.60
C ALA A 42 -8.06 6.13 -3.85
N ALA A 43 -8.46 5.56 -5.00
CA ALA A 43 -8.61 6.26 -6.27
C ALA A 43 -9.67 7.36 -6.21
N ILE A 44 -10.73 7.17 -5.41
CA ILE A 44 -11.78 8.16 -5.18
C ILE A 44 -11.25 9.45 -4.52
N ILE A 45 -10.21 9.36 -3.69
CA ILE A 45 -9.78 10.47 -2.82
C ILE A 45 -8.37 11.00 -3.10
N ALA A 46 -7.64 10.39 -4.04
CA ALA A 46 -6.25 10.73 -4.33
C ALA A 46 -5.88 10.50 -5.80
N HIS A 47 -4.72 11.02 -6.21
CA HIS A 47 -4.21 10.85 -7.56
C HIS A 47 -3.97 9.37 -7.89
N HIS A 48 -4.47 8.94 -9.04
CA HIS A 48 -4.35 7.56 -9.48
C HIS A 48 -4.13 7.44 -10.99
N VAL A 49 -3.68 6.26 -11.39
CA VAL A 49 -3.65 5.76 -12.76
C VAL A 49 -4.42 4.44 -12.74
N VAL A 50 -5.32 4.25 -13.70
CA VAL A 50 -6.02 2.97 -13.87
C VAL A 50 -5.15 2.02 -14.70
N GLY A 51 -4.95 0.80 -14.22
CA GLY A 51 -4.21 -0.24 -14.93
C GLY A 51 -4.07 -1.54 -14.14
N GLU A 52 -3.72 -2.62 -14.85
CA GLU A 52 -3.54 -3.96 -14.29
C GLU A 52 -2.34 -4.01 -13.34
N ASN A 53 -2.59 -4.28 -12.06
CA ASN A 53 -1.56 -4.22 -11.01
C ASN A 53 -0.65 -5.47 -10.96
N ARG A 54 -0.89 -6.46 -11.82
CA ARG A 54 -0.09 -7.70 -11.94
C ARG A 54 0.77 -7.71 -13.21
N GLU A 55 0.55 -6.79 -14.12
CA GLU A 55 1.25 -6.72 -15.39
C GLU A 55 2.54 -5.91 -15.24
N LEU A 56 3.68 -6.56 -15.52
CA LEU A 56 5.00 -5.94 -15.43
C LEU A 56 5.09 -4.63 -16.22
N GLU A 57 4.51 -4.58 -17.42
CA GLU A 57 4.59 -3.42 -18.30
C GLU A 57 3.81 -2.24 -17.76
N THR A 58 2.60 -2.50 -17.27
CA THR A 58 1.78 -1.47 -16.62
C THR A 58 2.49 -0.91 -15.40
N ILE A 59 3.06 -1.76 -14.55
CA ILE A 59 3.80 -1.33 -13.35
C ILE A 59 5.08 -0.58 -13.74
N ARG A 60 5.77 -0.98 -14.82
CA ARG A 60 6.96 -0.29 -15.33
C ARG A 60 6.63 1.12 -15.82
N GLU A 61 5.57 1.30 -16.60
CA GLU A 61 5.14 2.62 -17.05
C GLU A 61 4.67 3.50 -15.88
N PHE A 62 4.03 2.89 -14.90
CA PHE A 62 3.65 3.55 -13.65
C PHE A 62 4.89 4.00 -12.84
N ALA A 63 5.93 3.16 -12.75
CA ALA A 63 7.17 3.44 -12.03
C ALA A 63 7.87 4.71 -12.52
N LYS A 64 7.80 5.01 -13.83
CA LYS A 64 8.40 6.21 -14.43
C LYS A 64 7.81 7.52 -13.90
N LYS A 65 6.63 7.48 -13.28
CA LYS A 65 5.94 8.63 -12.70
C LYS A 65 6.25 8.82 -11.21
N CYS A 66 7.04 7.92 -10.61
CA CYS A 66 7.27 7.85 -9.17
C CYS A 66 8.77 7.95 -8.85
N ASP A 67 9.11 8.45 -7.67
CA ASP A 67 10.49 8.43 -7.16
C ASP A 67 10.79 7.11 -6.44
N VAL A 68 9.78 6.51 -5.81
CA VAL A 68 9.85 5.21 -5.13
C VAL A 68 8.52 4.46 -5.28
N LEU A 69 8.59 3.13 -5.43
CA LEU A 69 7.44 2.25 -5.43
C LEU A 69 7.30 1.48 -4.13
N THR A 70 6.06 1.28 -3.70
CA THR A 70 5.65 0.34 -2.66
C THR A 70 4.44 -0.46 -3.14
N PHE A 71 4.23 -1.64 -2.54
CA PHE A 71 3.10 -2.51 -2.84
C PHE A 71 2.23 -2.68 -1.61
N ILE A 72 0.92 -2.70 -1.80
CA ILE A 72 -0.04 -2.94 -0.71
C ILE A 72 -0.91 -4.18 -0.95
N THR A 73 -0.80 -4.79 -2.13
CA THR A 73 -1.51 -6.02 -2.48
C THR A 73 -0.63 -7.23 -2.17
N GLU A 74 -1.25 -8.32 -1.71
CA GLU A 74 -0.53 -9.51 -1.24
C GLU A 74 -0.11 -10.47 -2.37
N ASP A 75 -0.57 -10.24 -3.60
CA ASP A 75 -0.43 -11.19 -4.71
C ASP A 75 0.46 -10.67 -5.85
N ILE A 76 1.36 -9.72 -5.58
CA ILE A 76 2.34 -9.26 -6.56
C ILE A 76 3.37 -10.38 -6.80
N PRO A 77 3.56 -10.84 -8.05
CA PRO A 77 4.57 -11.84 -8.34
C PRO A 77 5.96 -11.34 -7.96
N TYR A 78 6.68 -12.11 -7.16
CA TYR A 78 8.05 -11.79 -6.74
C TYR A 78 9.00 -11.49 -7.91
N SER A 79 8.78 -12.14 -9.05
CA SER A 79 9.51 -11.91 -10.30
C SER A 79 9.37 -10.47 -10.81
N VAL A 80 8.22 -9.83 -10.64
CA VAL A 80 7.98 -8.44 -11.05
C VAL A 80 8.86 -7.49 -10.25
N ILE A 81 8.85 -7.62 -8.92
CA ILE A 81 9.65 -6.78 -8.01
C ILE A 81 11.14 -6.88 -8.36
N ARG A 82 11.66 -8.10 -8.49
CA ARG A 82 13.07 -8.32 -8.85
C ARG A 82 13.45 -7.73 -10.21
N THR A 83 12.56 -7.81 -11.18
CA THR A 83 12.81 -7.30 -12.53
C THR A 83 12.89 -5.77 -12.51
N LEU A 84 11.93 -5.11 -11.85
CA LEU A 84 11.90 -3.66 -11.72
C LEU A 84 13.11 -3.13 -10.93
N GLU A 85 13.52 -3.80 -9.85
CA GLU A 85 14.76 -3.43 -9.13
C GLU A 85 16.01 -3.57 -10.00
N ALA A 86 16.11 -4.64 -10.81
CA ALA A 86 17.22 -4.83 -11.74
C ALA A 86 17.26 -3.76 -12.85
N GLU A 87 16.10 -3.17 -13.18
CA GLU A 87 15.95 -2.05 -14.10
C GLU A 87 16.23 -0.68 -13.44
N GLY A 88 16.56 -0.65 -12.15
CA GLY A 88 16.92 0.57 -11.41
C GLY A 88 15.74 1.29 -10.76
N VAL A 89 14.55 0.68 -10.73
CA VAL A 89 13.39 1.23 -10.00
C VAL A 89 13.66 1.12 -8.50
N THR A 90 13.49 2.21 -7.76
CA THR A 90 13.61 2.20 -6.30
C THR A 90 12.33 1.62 -5.70
N ILE A 91 12.43 0.46 -5.04
CA ILE A 91 11.30 -0.22 -4.41
C ILE A 91 11.53 -0.36 -2.91
N ARG A 92 10.51 -0.07 -2.09
CA ARG A 92 10.54 -0.26 -0.64
C ARG A 92 9.24 -0.92 -0.14
N PRO A 93 9.32 -1.99 0.67
CA PRO A 93 10.52 -2.77 0.99
C PRO A 93 11.11 -3.44 -0.27
N GLY A 94 12.41 -3.80 -0.26
CA GLY A 94 13.07 -4.38 -1.42
C GLY A 94 12.73 -5.86 -1.62
N SER A 95 13.17 -6.45 -2.73
CA SER A 95 12.87 -7.87 -3.02
C SER A 95 13.32 -8.83 -1.92
N ARG A 96 14.49 -8.58 -1.31
CA ARG A 96 15.01 -9.43 -0.23
C ARG A 96 14.06 -9.51 0.96
N GLU A 97 13.45 -8.41 1.34
CA GLU A 97 12.50 -8.34 2.45
C GLU A 97 11.15 -8.98 2.09
N PHE A 98 10.68 -8.82 0.84
CA PHE A 98 9.48 -9.50 0.33
C PHE A 98 9.64 -11.02 0.36
N ALA A 99 10.80 -11.55 -0.05
CA ALA A 99 11.07 -12.99 -0.05
C ALA A 99 10.98 -13.62 1.35
N ALA A 100 11.29 -12.86 2.40
CA ALA A 100 11.20 -13.31 3.78
C ALA A 100 9.75 -13.34 4.32
N HIS A 101 8.87 -12.50 3.80
CA HIS A 101 7.47 -12.38 4.26
C HIS A 101 6.48 -13.27 3.50
N SER A 102 6.85 -13.79 2.31
CA SER A 102 6.04 -14.75 1.56
C SER A 102 5.92 -16.14 2.24
N ALA A 103 6.52 -16.33 3.42
CA ALA A 103 6.31 -17.51 4.27
C ALA A 103 4.89 -17.46 4.90
N LYS A 104 3.88 -17.77 4.09
CA LYS A 104 2.44 -17.83 4.40
C LYS A 104 2.05 -18.98 5.36
N ASP A 105 2.80 -19.24 6.42
CA ASP A 105 2.52 -20.39 7.31
C ASP A 105 1.80 -20.02 8.63
N TYR A 106 1.64 -18.73 8.97
CA TYR A 106 1.07 -18.34 10.27
C TYR A 106 -0.44 -18.02 10.26
N LEU A 107 -1.02 -17.70 9.11
CA LEU A 107 -2.43 -17.28 8.99
C LEU A 107 -3.31 -18.31 8.26
N SER A 108 -2.71 -19.38 7.72
CA SER A 108 -3.43 -20.43 6.98
C SER A 108 -4.51 -21.13 7.81
N ASP A 109 -4.34 -21.14 9.13
CA ASP A 109 -5.21 -21.86 10.06
C ASP A 109 -6.34 -20.98 10.61
N ILE A 110 -6.37 -19.68 10.31
CA ILE A 110 -7.41 -18.77 10.78
C ILE A 110 -8.61 -18.81 9.82
N PRO A 111 -9.82 -19.18 10.29
CA PRO A 111 -11.00 -19.20 9.46
C PRO A 111 -11.29 -17.81 8.87
N LYS A 112 -11.27 -17.70 7.54
CA LYS A 112 -11.48 -16.43 6.80
C LYS A 112 -12.85 -15.77 7.05
N SER A 113 -13.81 -16.50 7.60
CA SER A 113 -15.21 -16.08 7.72
C SER A 113 -15.53 -15.09 8.84
N ASN A 114 -14.55 -14.53 9.57
CA ASN A 114 -14.73 -13.44 10.56
C ASN A 114 -13.39 -12.74 10.87
N VAL A 115 -12.60 -12.41 9.84
CA VAL A 115 -11.30 -11.75 10.06
C VAL A 115 -11.52 -10.27 10.37
N ILE A 116 -11.19 -9.89 11.60
CA ILE A 116 -10.99 -8.50 12.00
C ILE A 116 -9.56 -8.14 11.62
N GLU A 117 -9.42 -7.23 10.65
CA GLU A 117 -8.12 -6.67 10.28
C GLU A 117 -7.90 -5.37 11.04
N ILE A 118 -6.80 -5.31 11.78
CA ILE A 118 -6.35 -4.14 12.53
C ILE A 118 -5.14 -3.55 11.81
N SER A 119 -5.24 -2.30 11.39
CA SER A 119 -4.18 -1.63 10.62
C SER A 119 -3.68 -0.38 11.35
N ALA A 120 -2.36 -0.18 11.32
CA ALA A 120 -1.69 1.01 11.83
C ALA A 120 -0.58 1.43 10.84
N LEU A 121 -0.56 2.72 10.48
CA LEU A 121 0.56 3.29 9.73
C LEU A 121 1.52 3.97 10.70
N VAL A 122 2.80 3.65 10.60
CA VAL A 122 3.87 4.26 11.40
C VAL A 122 4.92 4.83 10.46
N ALA A 123 5.08 6.15 10.46
CA ALA A 123 6.20 6.81 9.81
C ALA A 123 7.29 7.07 10.86
N ARG A 124 8.56 6.78 10.53
CA ARG A 124 9.72 7.11 11.36
C ARG A 124 10.71 7.97 10.59
N SER A 125 11.23 9.00 11.24
CA SER A 125 12.35 9.79 10.73
C SER A 125 13.70 9.12 11.05
N PRO A 126 14.78 9.45 10.31
CA PRO A 126 16.14 9.04 10.65
C PRO A 126 16.62 9.48 12.04
N HIS A 127 15.92 10.43 12.67
CA HIS A 127 16.24 10.98 13.99
C HIS A 127 15.38 10.38 15.13
N GLY A 128 14.65 9.29 14.85
CA GLY A 128 13.91 8.54 15.88
C GLY A 128 12.53 9.11 16.24
N GLN A 129 12.08 10.18 15.57
CA GLN A 129 10.71 10.68 15.70
C GLN A 129 9.75 9.77 14.94
N ALA A 130 8.55 9.54 15.48
CA ALA A 130 7.52 8.73 14.84
C ALA A 130 6.17 9.46 14.78
N ALA A 131 5.47 9.32 13.67
CA ALA A 131 4.04 9.64 13.55
C ALA A 131 3.29 8.33 13.40
N ALA A 132 2.28 8.11 14.25
CA ALA A 132 1.44 6.93 14.21
C ALA A 132 -0.01 7.36 14.03
N TRP A 133 -0.73 6.64 13.17
CA TRP A 133 -2.17 6.84 13.00
C TRP A 133 -2.95 5.92 13.92
N ALA A 134 -4.15 6.38 14.28
CA ALA A 134 -5.06 5.64 15.12
C ALA A 134 -5.32 4.25 14.51
N ILE A 135 -5.26 3.24 15.38
CA ILE A 135 -5.59 1.87 15.02
C ILE A 135 -6.97 1.88 14.37
N THR A 136 -7.09 1.26 13.20
CA THR A 136 -8.35 1.22 12.43
C THR A 136 -8.83 -0.20 12.29
N LEU A 137 -10.13 -0.39 12.55
CA LEU A 137 -10.84 -1.65 12.36
C LEU A 137 -11.38 -1.67 10.93
N VAL A 138 -11.08 -2.73 10.18
CA VAL A 138 -11.57 -2.93 8.82
C VAL A 138 -12.54 -4.12 8.79
N GLY A 139 -13.77 -3.89 8.35
CA GLY A 139 -14.75 -4.94 8.12
C GLY A 139 -14.71 -5.47 6.69
N ARG A 140 -14.68 -6.81 6.55
CA ARG A 140 -14.58 -7.50 5.25
C ARG A 140 -15.81 -8.38 4.97
N GLU A 141 -16.22 -8.42 3.71
CA GLU A 141 -17.25 -9.30 3.15
C GLU A 141 -16.73 -9.91 1.83
N ASN A 142 -16.79 -11.24 1.68
CA ASN A 142 -16.27 -11.95 0.50
C ASN A 142 -14.83 -11.55 0.11
N ASP A 143 -13.92 -11.51 1.09
CA ASP A 143 -12.53 -11.06 0.95
C ASP A 143 -12.37 -9.59 0.49
N ARG A 144 -13.44 -8.79 0.43
CA ARG A 144 -13.41 -7.36 0.11
C ARG A 144 -13.70 -6.52 1.34
N SER A 145 -13.01 -5.40 1.51
CA SER A 145 -13.28 -4.49 2.63
C SER A 145 -14.42 -3.54 2.31
N VAL A 146 -15.38 -3.46 3.22
CA VAL A 146 -16.67 -2.78 3.01
C VAL A 146 -16.89 -1.58 3.94
N TRP A 147 -16.25 -1.56 5.12
CA TRP A 147 -16.32 -0.42 6.04
C TRP A 147 -15.07 -0.35 6.91
N THR A 148 -14.85 0.83 7.52
CA THR A 148 -13.73 1.07 8.46
C THR A 148 -14.19 1.93 9.64
N GLU A 149 -13.66 1.66 10.84
CA GLU A 149 -13.88 2.47 12.04
C GLU A 149 -12.54 2.90 12.65
N THR A 150 -12.37 4.22 12.88
CA THR A 150 -11.15 4.84 13.39
C THR A 150 -11.47 5.92 14.45
N PRO A 151 -10.86 5.89 15.65
CA PRO A 151 -10.06 4.80 16.21
C PRO A 151 -10.91 3.54 16.37
N ALA A 152 -10.29 2.38 16.24
CA ALA A 152 -10.95 1.10 16.42
C ALA A 152 -11.53 1.01 17.85
N PRO A 153 -12.78 0.54 17.99
CA PRO A 153 -13.47 0.53 19.28
C PRO A 153 -12.83 -0.49 20.23
N GLY A 154 -12.75 -0.14 21.51
CA GLY A 154 -12.28 -1.05 22.56
C GLY A 154 -10.76 -1.24 22.66
N ILE A 155 -9.95 -0.42 21.96
CA ILE A 155 -8.48 -0.52 21.94
C ILE A 155 -7.79 0.67 22.66
N SER A 156 -8.39 1.15 23.76
CA SER A 156 -7.82 2.20 24.64
C SER A 156 -7.07 1.63 25.83
#